data_AF-A0A8S9MZD1-F1
#
_entry.id   AF-A0A8S9MZD1-F1
#
_cell.length_a   1.000
_cell.length_b   1.000
_cell.length_c   1.000
_cell.angle_alpha   90.00
_cell.angle_beta   90.00
_cell.angle_gamma   90.00
#
_symmetry.space_group_name_H-M   'P 1'
#
loop_
_entity.id
_entity.type
_entity.pdbx_description
1 polymer ?
#
loop_
_entity_poly.entity_id
_entity_poly.type
_entity_poly.pdbx_seq_one_letter_code
_entity_poly.pdbx_strand_id
1 'polypeptide(L)'
;MLSKWVPGGIQWSIALLGLMEKFEVRKDSGESCSRFGFGWDAVGYSESSVSITSVVSGNSESVLNSNLDSSLFVGLRSQIHRKEMGIYLSSPKTDKFSEDGENDKLRYGLSSMQGWRATMEDAHAAILDLDDNTSFLGVYDGHGGKVVSKFCAKYLHQQVLSDEAYAAGDVGTSLQKAFFRMDEMMQGQRGWRELAILGDKINKFSGMIEGFIWSPRSGDSANRPDAWAFEEGPHSDFTGPNSGSTACVAVIRHNQLFVANAGDSRCVISRKGQAYNLSRDHKPDLEAERERILKAGGFIHAGRVNGSLNLARAI
;
A
#
# COMPACT_ATOMS: atom_id res chain seq x y z
N MET A 1 -22.84 3.11 4.62
CA MET A 1 -22.42 2.54 5.93
C MET A 1 -20.99 2.98 6.33
N LEU A 2 -20.57 4.22 6.04
CA LEU A 2 -19.17 4.66 6.26
C LEU A 2 -18.90 5.34 7.61
N SER A 3 -19.83 5.31 8.59
CA SER A 3 -19.76 6.16 9.79
C SER A 3 -19.48 5.44 11.11
N LYS A 4 -19.13 4.14 11.13
CA LYS A 4 -18.87 3.42 12.38
C LYS A 4 -17.73 2.40 12.27
N TRP A 5 -16.49 2.86 12.19
CA TRP A 5 -15.32 2.02 12.50
C TRP A 5 -14.29 2.80 13.32
N VAL A 6 -13.96 2.22 14.48
CA VAL A 6 -12.93 2.55 15.49
C VAL A 6 -13.11 3.85 16.33
N PRO A 7 -13.48 3.74 17.62
CA PRO A 7 -13.34 4.84 18.58
C PRO A 7 -11.86 4.95 19.01
N GLY A 8 -11.08 5.60 18.17
CA GLY A 8 -9.66 5.87 18.38
C GLY A 8 -9.19 6.71 17.22
N GLY A 9 -8.74 7.94 17.47
CA GLY A 9 -8.45 8.93 16.44
C GLY A 9 -7.61 8.35 15.30
N ILE A 10 -8.22 8.20 14.13
CA ILE A 10 -7.55 7.72 12.91
C ILE A 10 -6.43 8.72 12.61
N GLN A 11 -5.17 8.24 12.64
CA GLN A 11 -4.02 9.09 12.36
C GLN A 11 -4.02 9.56 10.91
N TRP A 12 -4.44 8.69 9.99
CA TRP A 12 -4.65 8.87 8.55
C TRP A 12 -5.21 7.54 7.99
N SER A 13 -5.84 7.57 6.81
CA SER A 13 -6.39 6.34 6.20
C SER A 13 -6.70 6.50 4.72
N ILE A 14 -6.41 5.47 3.93
CA ILE A 14 -7.14 5.14 2.71
C ILE A 14 -8.12 4.00 3.02
N ALA A 15 -9.37 4.17 2.61
CA ALA A 15 -10.35 3.10 2.52
C ALA A 15 -10.83 2.99 1.08
N LEU A 16 -10.69 1.80 0.49
CA LEU A 16 -11.22 1.46 -0.84
C LEU A 16 -12.27 0.37 -0.67
N LEU A 17 -13.51 0.70 -1.02
CA LEU A 17 -14.67 -0.19 -0.93
C LEU A 17 -15.11 -0.60 -2.34
N GLY A 18 -14.97 -1.87 -2.71
CA GLY A 18 -15.56 -2.44 -3.92
C GLY A 18 -16.83 -3.23 -3.58
N LEU A 19 -17.95 -2.91 -4.23
CA LEU A 19 -19.24 -3.61 -4.16
C LEU A 19 -19.44 -4.48 -5.40
N MET A 20 -19.70 -5.76 -5.19
CA MET A 20 -19.72 -6.79 -6.22
C MET A 20 -21.00 -7.60 -6.27
N GLU A 21 -21.50 -7.85 -7.48
CA GLU A 21 -22.62 -8.76 -7.75
C GLU A 21 -22.12 -10.09 -8.34
N LYS A 22 -21.90 -11.09 -7.45
CA LYS A 22 -21.68 -12.54 -7.70
C LYS A 22 -20.26 -12.98 -8.13
N PHE A 23 -19.68 -13.95 -7.40
CA PHE A 23 -18.36 -14.56 -7.63
C PHE A 23 -18.35 -16.04 -7.16
N GLU A 24 -17.57 -16.92 -7.82
CA GLU A 24 -17.31 -18.32 -7.46
C GLU A 24 -15.85 -18.44 -7.02
N VAL A 25 -15.62 -18.90 -5.79
CA VAL A 25 -14.29 -18.79 -5.20
C VAL A 25 -13.76 -20.13 -4.72
N ARG A 26 -12.52 -20.43 -5.12
CA ARG A 26 -11.75 -21.61 -4.72
C ARG A 26 -10.59 -21.20 -3.81
N LYS A 27 -10.26 -22.05 -2.85
CA LYS A 27 -9.12 -21.89 -1.94
C LYS A 27 -8.06 -22.90 -2.35
N ASP A 28 -7.00 -22.44 -3.00
CA ASP A 28 -5.80 -23.26 -3.22
C ASP A 28 -4.84 -23.04 -2.07
N SER A 29 -4.90 -23.92 -1.06
CA SER A 29 -3.81 -24.07 -0.09
C SER A 29 -2.74 -24.96 -0.71
N GLY A 30 -1.78 -24.37 -1.40
CA GLY A 30 -0.59 -25.10 -1.85
C GLY A 30 0.27 -25.49 -0.64
N GLU A 31 0.32 -26.79 -0.32
CA GLU A 31 1.32 -27.35 0.59
C GLU A 31 2.73 -27.20 -0.03
N SER A 32 3.63 -26.60 0.74
CA SER A 32 5.10 -26.70 0.69
C SER A 32 5.78 -26.80 -0.70
N CYS A 33 6.35 -25.69 -1.18
CA CYS A 33 7.54 -25.74 -2.03
C CYS A 33 8.78 -25.52 -1.17
N SER A 34 9.34 -26.63 -0.65
CA SER A 34 10.53 -26.68 0.20
C SER A 34 11.84 -26.46 -0.58
N ARG A 35 11.95 -25.36 -1.32
CA ARG A 35 13.25 -24.96 -1.91
C ARG A 35 13.69 -23.51 -1.73
N PHE A 36 12.84 -22.60 -1.24
CA PHE A 36 13.27 -21.22 -0.93
C PHE A 36 12.62 -20.56 0.31
N GLY A 37 11.83 -21.29 1.12
CA GLY A 37 11.45 -20.83 2.47
C GLY A 37 10.49 -19.64 2.54
N PHE A 38 9.51 -19.55 1.65
CA PHE A 38 8.46 -18.52 1.69
C PHE A 38 7.08 -19.16 1.80
N GLY A 39 6.41 -18.94 2.94
CA GLY A 39 4.99 -19.24 3.12
C GLY A 39 4.14 -18.09 2.57
N TRP A 40 3.18 -18.44 1.71
CA TRP A 40 2.23 -17.52 1.08
C TRP A 40 0.81 -17.92 1.46
N ASP A 41 -0.04 -16.93 1.73
CA ASP A 41 -1.47 -17.15 1.99
C ASP A 41 -2.29 -16.45 0.90
N ALA A 42 -2.61 -17.17 -0.16
CA ALA A 42 -3.70 -16.81 -1.06
C ALA A 42 -4.99 -17.44 -0.50
N VAL A 43 -6.01 -16.63 -0.19
CA VAL A 43 -7.24 -17.15 0.41
C VAL A 43 -8.47 -16.66 -0.36
N GLY A 44 -9.27 -17.61 -0.84
CA GLY A 44 -10.53 -17.36 -1.55
C GLY A 44 -11.78 -17.77 -0.74
N TYR A 45 -12.89 -17.02 -0.85
CA TYR A 45 -14.16 -17.16 -0.13
C TYR A 45 -15.40 -16.89 -1.02
N SER A 46 -16.50 -17.65 -0.89
CA SER A 46 -17.68 -17.59 -1.80
C SER A 46 -18.82 -16.57 -1.44
N GLU A 47 -19.96 -16.62 -2.16
CA GLU A 47 -21.16 -15.75 -2.41
C GLU A 47 -21.91 -14.75 -1.46
N SER A 48 -22.56 -13.78 -2.15
CA SER A 48 -23.65 -12.80 -1.86
C SER A 48 -23.21 -11.40 -1.36
N SER A 49 -23.60 -10.38 -2.14
CA SER A 49 -23.26 -8.94 -2.06
C SER A 49 -21.96 -8.69 -1.31
N VAL A 50 -20.87 -8.76 -2.05
CA VAL A 50 -19.53 -8.70 -1.47
C VAL A 50 -19.10 -7.25 -1.43
N SER A 51 -18.75 -6.76 -0.25
CA SER A 51 -18.02 -5.50 -0.11
C SER A 51 -16.57 -5.79 0.26
N ILE A 52 -15.64 -5.58 -0.67
CA ILE A 52 -14.20 -5.67 -0.43
C ILE A 52 -13.78 -4.33 0.13
N THR A 53 -13.24 -4.31 1.35
CA THR A 53 -12.62 -3.11 1.92
C THR A 53 -11.14 -3.35 2.08
N SER A 54 -10.32 -2.56 1.37
CA SER A 54 -8.91 -2.42 1.70
C SER A 54 -8.74 -1.18 2.56
N VAL A 55 -8.16 -1.34 3.74
CA VAL A 55 -7.95 -0.26 4.71
C VAL A 55 -6.46 -0.18 5.05
N VAL A 56 -5.95 1.05 5.09
CA VAL A 56 -4.75 1.37 5.85
C VAL A 56 -5.16 2.08 7.14
N SER A 57 -4.74 1.55 8.28
CA SER A 57 -4.94 2.20 9.58
C SER A 57 -3.62 2.27 10.32
N GLY A 58 -3.12 3.48 10.56
CA GLY A 58 -1.91 3.70 11.38
C GLY A 58 -2.10 3.24 12.83
N ASN A 59 -1.07 2.63 13.40
CA ASN A 59 -1.04 2.23 14.82
C ASN A 59 -1.22 3.45 15.75
N SER A 60 -2.07 3.32 16.78
CA SER A 60 -2.09 4.22 17.92
C SER A 60 -0.88 3.96 18.82
N GLU A 61 0.04 4.91 18.96
CA GLU A 61 0.96 4.90 20.10
C GLU A 61 0.21 5.36 21.36
N SER A 62 0.30 4.57 22.43
CA SER A 62 -0.14 4.98 23.76
C SER A 62 0.78 6.11 24.25
N VAL A 63 0.25 7.32 24.34
CA VAL A 63 0.92 8.44 25.02
C VAL A 63 1.09 8.04 26.48
N LEU A 64 2.32 7.72 26.89
CA LEU A 64 2.66 7.62 28.31
C LEU A 64 2.51 9.03 28.91
N ASN A 65 1.48 9.21 29.74
CA ASN A 65 1.37 10.35 30.63
C ASN A 65 2.50 10.27 31.65
N SER A 66 3.60 10.97 31.41
CA SER A 66 4.53 11.33 32.49
C SER A 66 3.91 12.48 33.27
N ASN A 67 3.38 12.17 34.45
CA ASN A 67 3.13 13.17 35.49
C ASN A 67 4.47 13.82 35.84
N LEU A 68 4.71 15.04 35.35
CA LEU A 68 5.82 15.87 35.79
C LEU A 68 5.33 16.82 36.86
N ASP A 69 5.99 16.69 38.01
CA ASP A 69 5.78 17.40 39.26
C ASP A 69 5.91 18.92 39.06
N SER A 70 4.96 19.65 39.63
CA SER A 70 4.83 21.09 39.51
C SER A 70 5.67 21.80 40.57
N SER A 71 6.98 21.88 40.37
CA SER A 71 7.81 22.84 41.11
C SER A 71 9.14 23.11 40.42
N LEU A 72 9.20 24.18 39.62
CA LEU A 72 10.38 25.04 39.40
C LEU A 72 10.07 26.06 38.30
N PHE A 73 9.34 27.11 38.69
CA PHE A 73 9.24 28.35 37.92
C PHE A 73 10.27 29.33 38.48
N VAL A 74 11.40 29.56 37.79
CA VAL A 74 12.06 30.89 37.70
C VAL A 74 13.02 30.89 36.50
N GLY A 75 12.78 31.78 35.53
CA GLY A 75 13.83 32.48 34.79
C GLY A 75 14.36 31.87 33.49
N LEU A 76 13.76 32.25 32.35
CA LEU A 76 14.45 32.91 31.23
C LEU A 76 13.44 33.28 30.13
N ARG A 77 13.25 34.58 29.89
CA ARG A 77 12.65 35.08 28.64
C ARG A 77 13.72 35.12 27.55
N SER A 78 13.29 34.93 26.31
CA SER A 78 14.03 35.11 25.06
C SER A 78 14.92 33.93 24.62
N GLN A 79 14.28 32.90 24.09
CA GLN A 79 14.69 32.23 22.85
C GLN A 79 13.47 31.41 22.38
N ILE A 80 12.66 31.99 21.49
CA ILE A 80 11.68 31.21 20.72
C ILE A 80 12.52 30.43 19.70
N HIS A 81 13.10 29.31 20.15
CA HIS A 81 13.48 28.23 19.25
C HIS A 81 12.19 27.79 18.58
N ARG A 82 12.13 27.91 17.25
CA ARG A 82 11.17 27.17 16.43
C ARG A 82 11.37 25.70 16.80
N LYS A 83 10.49 25.18 17.66
CA LYS A 83 10.41 23.75 17.95
C LYS A 83 10.11 23.12 16.59
N GLU A 84 11.07 22.42 16.01
CA GLU A 84 10.81 21.55 14.87
C GLU A 84 9.66 20.65 15.30
N MET A 85 8.48 20.89 14.72
CA MET A 85 7.34 20.01 14.89
C MET A 85 7.80 18.69 14.28
N GLY A 86 7.78 17.61 15.07
CA GLY A 86 8.16 16.29 14.59
C GLY A 86 7.22 15.79 13.48
N ILE A 87 7.08 14.47 13.34
CA ILE A 87 6.30 13.84 12.25
C ILE A 87 4.80 14.25 12.26
N TYR A 88 4.31 14.86 13.34
CA TYR A 88 2.91 15.23 13.55
C TYR A 88 2.64 16.74 13.45
N LEU A 89 1.49 17.05 12.85
CA LEU A 89 0.91 18.39 12.81
C LEU A 89 0.26 18.76 14.16
N SER A 90 0.09 20.07 14.41
CA SER A 90 -0.64 20.57 15.57
C SER A 90 -2.15 20.28 15.52
N SER A 91 -2.67 20.06 14.33
CA SER A 91 -4.07 19.74 14.05
C SER A 91 -4.14 18.85 12.81
N PRO A 92 -5.11 17.92 12.73
CA PRO A 92 -5.21 17.04 11.59
C PRO A 92 -5.70 17.80 10.35
N LYS A 93 -5.16 17.44 9.19
CA LYS A 93 -5.79 17.78 7.91
C LYS A 93 -6.95 16.82 7.66
N THR A 94 -8.17 17.34 7.74
CA THR A 94 -9.41 16.55 7.64
C THR A 94 -10.03 16.57 6.26
N ASP A 95 -9.41 17.26 5.30
CA ASP A 95 -9.84 17.25 3.91
C ASP A 95 -9.82 15.82 3.39
N LYS A 96 -10.93 15.41 2.80
CA LYS A 96 -11.09 14.10 2.19
C LYS A 96 -10.98 14.24 0.69
N PHE A 97 -10.18 13.38 0.09
CA PHE A 97 -10.33 13.09 -1.32
C PHE A 97 -11.20 11.84 -1.44
N SER A 98 -12.15 11.87 -2.36
CA SER A 98 -13.04 10.75 -2.62
C SER A 98 -13.17 10.56 -4.12
N GLU A 99 -13.20 9.30 -4.53
CA GLU A 99 -13.42 8.88 -5.91
C GLU A 99 -14.36 7.68 -5.87
N ASP A 100 -15.17 7.52 -6.91
CA ASP A 100 -16.05 6.38 -7.09
C ASP A 100 -16.18 6.09 -8.58
N GLY A 101 -16.60 4.88 -8.90
CA GLY A 101 -16.79 4.45 -10.27
C GLY A 101 -17.51 3.13 -10.36
N GLU A 102 -18.03 2.82 -11.54
CA GLU A 102 -18.72 1.57 -11.80
C GLU A 102 -18.52 1.08 -13.24
N ASN A 103 -18.59 -0.24 -13.40
CA ASN A 103 -18.79 -0.92 -14.67
C ASN A 103 -19.94 -1.94 -14.49
N ASP A 104 -20.18 -2.76 -15.50
CA ASP A 104 -21.28 -3.74 -15.49
C ASP A 104 -21.15 -4.81 -14.37
N LYS A 105 -19.97 -4.96 -13.75
CA LYS A 105 -19.65 -6.04 -12.80
C LYS A 105 -19.36 -5.54 -11.38
N LEU A 106 -18.83 -4.33 -11.25
CA LEU A 106 -18.24 -3.80 -10.02
C LEU A 106 -18.55 -2.31 -9.87
N ARG A 107 -18.85 -1.90 -8.64
CA ARG A 107 -18.84 -0.48 -8.22
C ARG A 107 -17.80 -0.28 -7.15
N TYR A 108 -17.04 0.80 -7.17
CA TYR A 108 -16.15 1.13 -6.07
C TYR A 108 -16.42 2.54 -5.56
N GLY A 109 -16.06 2.75 -4.29
CA GLY A 109 -15.90 4.07 -3.70
C GLY A 109 -14.65 4.07 -2.83
N LEU A 110 -13.89 5.15 -2.87
CA LEU A 110 -12.69 5.33 -2.09
C LEU A 110 -12.66 6.67 -1.41
N SER A 111 -11.94 6.73 -0.30
CA SER A 111 -11.60 8.00 0.33
C SER A 111 -10.25 7.93 0.99
N SER A 112 -9.51 9.04 0.93
CA SER A 112 -8.23 9.24 1.58
C SER A 112 -8.22 10.53 2.40
N MET A 113 -7.43 10.54 3.49
CA MET A 113 -7.28 11.68 4.38
C MET A 113 -5.91 11.66 5.05
N GLN A 114 -5.18 12.78 4.98
CA GLN A 114 -3.82 12.92 5.53
C GLN A 114 -3.79 12.91 7.06
N GLY A 115 -4.84 13.41 7.72
CA GLY A 115 -4.93 13.40 9.18
C GLY A 115 -3.76 14.13 9.85
N TRP A 116 -3.15 13.50 10.85
CA TRP A 116 -2.16 14.12 11.73
C TRP A 116 -0.73 14.14 11.19
N ARG A 117 -0.45 13.43 10.09
CA ARG A 117 0.92 13.35 9.53
C ARG A 117 1.28 14.63 8.80
N ALA A 118 2.56 14.99 8.82
CA ALA A 118 3.06 16.15 8.07
C ALA A 118 2.92 15.95 6.54
N THR A 119 3.09 14.72 6.06
CA THR A 119 3.01 14.31 4.65
C THR A 119 1.93 13.25 4.45
N MET A 120 1.29 13.25 3.27
CA MET A 120 0.43 12.16 2.80
C MET A 120 1.28 11.19 1.97
N GLU A 121 1.53 10.00 2.50
CA GLU A 121 2.41 9.00 1.88
C GLU A 121 1.66 7.87 1.17
N ASP A 122 0.36 7.72 1.41
CA ASP A 122 -0.44 6.70 0.77
C ASP A 122 -0.75 7.03 -0.70
N ALA A 123 -1.00 5.97 -1.46
CA ALA A 123 -1.53 6.00 -2.81
C ALA A 123 -2.54 4.86 -3.01
N HIS A 124 -3.28 4.89 -4.11
CA HIS A 124 -4.21 3.82 -4.47
C HIS A 124 -4.29 3.65 -5.99
N ALA A 125 -4.84 2.52 -6.43
CA ALA A 125 -5.23 2.29 -7.81
C ALA A 125 -6.62 1.64 -7.84
N ALA A 126 -7.54 2.18 -8.62
CA ALA A 126 -8.86 1.61 -8.85
C ALA A 126 -9.13 1.54 -10.36
N ILE A 127 -8.90 0.37 -10.95
CA ILE A 127 -8.95 0.14 -12.40
C ILE A 127 -10.03 -0.90 -12.65
N LEU A 128 -11.21 -0.45 -13.04
CA LEU A 128 -12.36 -1.33 -13.26
C LEU A 128 -12.20 -2.22 -14.48
N ASP A 129 -11.65 -1.67 -15.56
CA ASP A 129 -11.45 -2.36 -16.83
C ASP A 129 -9.94 -2.42 -17.10
N LEU A 130 -9.25 -3.28 -16.34
CA LEU A 130 -7.82 -3.56 -16.54
C LEU A 130 -7.62 -4.33 -17.85
N ASP A 131 -8.52 -5.27 -18.13
CA ASP A 131 -8.79 -5.86 -19.44
C ASP A 131 -10.29 -6.17 -19.55
N ASP A 132 -10.73 -6.85 -20.62
CA ASP A 132 -12.14 -7.18 -20.87
C ASP A 132 -12.86 -7.87 -19.70
N ASN A 133 -12.11 -8.54 -18.83
CA ASN A 133 -12.66 -9.40 -17.78
C ASN A 133 -12.08 -9.18 -16.40
N THR A 134 -11.22 -8.16 -16.23
CA THR A 134 -10.42 -8.01 -15.02
C THR A 134 -10.50 -6.60 -14.46
N SER A 135 -10.75 -6.52 -13.16
CA SER A 135 -10.64 -5.31 -12.36
C SER A 135 -9.46 -5.43 -11.38
N PHE A 136 -8.82 -4.31 -11.09
CA PHE A 136 -7.69 -4.22 -10.17
C PHE A 136 -7.93 -3.08 -9.17
N LEU A 137 -7.83 -3.42 -7.89
CA LEU A 137 -7.94 -2.50 -6.77
C LEU A 137 -6.68 -2.61 -5.92
N GLY A 138 -6.00 -1.51 -5.60
CA GLY A 138 -4.76 -1.50 -4.85
C GLY A 138 -4.70 -0.34 -3.86
N VAL A 139 -4.19 -0.62 -2.67
CA VAL A 139 -3.90 0.38 -1.65
C VAL A 139 -2.44 0.24 -1.23
N TYR A 140 -1.75 1.38 -1.16
CA TYR A 140 -0.31 1.47 -0.97
C TYR A 140 -0.01 2.46 0.15
N ASP A 141 0.69 2.00 1.19
CA ASP A 141 1.07 2.81 2.34
C ASP A 141 2.57 3.12 2.31
N GLY A 142 2.90 4.34 1.90
CA GLY A 142 4.29 4.80 1.84
C GLY A 142 4.89 5.05 3.22
N HIS A 143 6.16 4.72 3.38
CA HIS A 143 6.92 5.03 4.60
C HIS A 143 8.33 5.50 4.26
N GLY A 144 8.74 6.57 4.92
CA GLY A 144 10.01 7.25 4.61
C GLY A 144 9.94 8.06 3.29
N GLY A 145 8.74 8.22 2.74
CA GLY A 145 8.49 8.95 1.50
C GLY A 145 7.34 8.36 0.69
N LYS A 146 6.71 9.22 -0.13
CA LYS A 146 5.54 8.88 -0.95
C LYS A 146 5.84 8.38 -2.37
N VAL A 147 7.11 8.26 -2.73
CA VAL A 147 7.49 7.97 -4.13
C VAL A 147 7.26 6.51 -4.50
N VAL A 148 7.51 5.58 -3.58
CA VAL A 148 7.33 4.13 -3.83
C VAL A 148 5.85 3.75 -3.88
N SER A 149 5.02 4.28 -2.97
CA SER A 149 3.58 4.04 -3.00
C SER A 149 2.94 4.53 -4.31
N LYS A 150 3.35 5.70 -4.80
CA LYS A 150 2.95 6.22 -6.11
C LYS A 150 3.47 5.37 -7.27
N PHE A 151 4.71 4.90 -7.20
CA PHE A 151 5.29 4.02 -8.21
C PHE A 151 4.50 2.70 -8.30
N CYS A 152 4.13 2.12 -7.15
CA CYS A 152 3.28 0.93 -7.08
C CYS A 152 1.89 1.16 -7.66
N ALA A 153 1.22 2.25 -7.27
CA ALA A 153 -0.06 2.64 -7.88
C ALA A 153 0.03 2.78 -9.39
N LYS A 154 1.19 3.24 -9.90
CA LYS A 154 1.42 3.49 -11.33
C LYS A 154 1.66 2.28 -12.18
N TYR A 155 2.38 1.29 -11.64
CA TYR A 155 2.91 0.23 -12.50
C TYR A 155 2.51 -1.17 -12.10
N LEU A 156 2.10 -1.43 -10.84
CA LEU A 156 1.91 -2.80 -10.38
C LEU A 156 0.84 -3.55 -11.20
N HIS A 157 -0.29 -2.90 -11.49
CA HIS A 157 -1.35 -3.47 -12.32
C HIS A 157 -0.89 -3.79 -13.76
N GLN A 158 0.03 -3.00 -14.32
CA GLN A 158 0.58 -3.22 -15.65
C GLN A 158 1.52 -4.43 -15.64
N GLN A 159 2.31 -4.59 -14.57
CA GLN A 159 3.21 -5.73 -14.44
C GLN A 159 2.44 -7.05 -14.30
N VAL A 160 1.30 -7.04 -13.59
CA VAL A 160 0.38 -8.18 -13.54
C VAL A 160 -0.06 -8.60 -14.95
N LEU A 161 -0.52 -7.66 -15.78
CA LEU A 161 -0.93 -7.95 -17.16
C LEU A 161 0.20 -8.44 -18.06
N SER A 162 1.42 -7.92 -17.84
CA SER A 162 2.56 -8.18 -18.73
C SER A 162 3.19 -9.56 -18.51
N ASP A 163 2.93 -10.21 -17.37
CA ASP A 163 3.55 -11.50 -17.06
C ASP A 163 2.91 -12.66 -17.86
N GLU A 164 3.75 -13.57 -18.33
CA GLU A 164 3.33 -14.77 -19.06
C GLU A 164 2.34 -15.65 -18.27
N ALA A 165 2.43 -15.69 -16.93
CA ALA A 165 1.52 -16.46 -16.09
C ALA A 165 0.10 -15.88 -16.15
N TYR A 166 -0.03 -14.56 -16.28
CA TYR A 166 -1.33 -13.92 -16.47
C TYR A 166 -1.99 -14.34 -17.78
N ALA A 167 -1.21 -14.34 -18.87
CA ALA A 167 -1.68 -14.81 -20.18
C ALA A 167 -2.08 -16.29 -20.15
N ALA A 168 -1.40 -17.11 -19.35
CA ALA A 168 -1.75 -18.51 -19.10
C ALA A 168 -2.96 -18.70 -18.16
N GLY A 169 -3.49 -17.62 -17.57
CA GLY A 169 -4.61 -17.64 -16.63
C GLY A 169 -4.23 -17.85 -15.16
N ASP A 170 -2.94 -17.98 -14.85
CA ASP A 170 -2.42 -18.06 -13.49
C ASP A 170 -2.15 -16.65 -12.92
N VAL A 171 -3.24 -16.03 -12.49
CA VAL A 171 -3.23 -14.69 -11.88
C VAL A 171 -2.44 -14.65 -10.57
N GLY A 172 -2.43 -15.75 -9.81
CA GLY A 172 -1.73 -15.83 -8.52
C GLY A 172 -0.21 -15.72 -8.70
N THR A 173 0.36 -16.50 -9.61
CA THR A 173 1.79 -16.42 -9.94
C THR A 173 2.14 -15.08 -10.57
N SER A 174 1.32 -14.56 -11.48
CA SER A 174 1.54 -13.23 -12.07
C SER A 174 1.58 -12.13 -11.00
N LEU A 175 0.64 -12.14 -10.03
CA LEU A 175 0.64 -11.18 -8.91
C LEU A 175 1.92 -11.28 -8.09
N GLN A 176 2.36 -12.49 -7.75
CA GLN A 176 3.59 -12.69 -7.00
C GLN A 176 4.80 -12.12 -7.76
N LYS A 177 4.94 -12.47 -9.04
CA LYS A 177 6.02 -11.96 -9.88
C LYS A 177 5.96 -10.45 -10.04
N ALA A 178 4.76 -9.87 -10.16
CA ALA A 178 4.59 -8.43 -10.26
C ALA A 178 5.15 -7.70 -9.02
N PHE A 179 4.96 -8.22 -7.81
CA PHE A 179 5.52 -7.61 -6.59
C PHE A 179 7.06 -7.59 -6.63
N PHE A 180 7.71 -8.71 -6.95
CA PHE A 180 9.16 -8.74 -7.12
C PHE A 180 9.62 -7.84 -8.27
N ARG A 181 8.84 -7.78 -9.33
CA ARG A 181 9.13 -6.95 -10.48
C ARG A 181 9.11 -5.46 -10.12
N MET A 182 8.25 -5.04 -9.21
CA MET A 182 8.27 -3.66 -8.69
C MET A 182 9.60 -3.30 -8.03
N ASP A 183 10.15 -4.19 -7.17
CA ASP A 183 11.45 -3.99 -6.54
C ASP A 183 12.56 -3.86 -7.59
N GLU A 184 12.57 -4.75 -8.58
CA GLU A 184 13.55 -4.73 -9.68
C GLU A 184 13.46 -3.46 -10.52
N MET A 185 12.25 -3.01 -10.86
CA MET A 185 12.00 -1.85 -11.72
C MET A 185 12.48 -0.55 -11.10
N MET A 186 12.53 -0.47 -9.77
CA MET A 186 12.99 0.71 -9.04
C MET A 186 14.52 0.79 -8.96
N GLN A 187 15.23 -0.28 -9.29
CA GLN A 187 16.68 -0.30 -9.34
C GLN A 187 17.20 0.22 -10.68
N GLY A 188 18.42 0.76 -10.66
CA GLY A 188 19.12 1.28 -11.82
C GLY A 188 18.56 2.58 -12.38
N GLN A 189 19.06 2.93 -13.57
CA GLN A 189 18.93 4.26 -14.15
C GLN A 189 17.50 4.68 -14.44
N ARG A 190 16.68 3.76 -14.97
CA ARG A 190 15.30 4.05 -15.34
C ARG A 190 14.40 4.18 -14.11
N GLY A 191 14.53 3.26 -13.15
CA GLY A 191 13.84 3.33 -11.87
C GLY A 191 14.13 4.64 -11.14
N TRP A 192 15.41 5.03 -11.07
CA TRP A 192 15.82 6.31 -10.50
C TRP A 192 15.13 7.50 -11.17
N ARG A 193 15.09 7.57 -12.51
CA ARG A 193 14.44 8.68 -13.23
C ARG A 193 12.95 8.75 -12.96
N GLU A 194 12.26 7.61 -13.00
CA GLU A 194 10.82 7.56 -12.72
C GLU A 194 10.51 7.99 -11.28
N LEU A 195 11.28 7.51 -10.30
CA LEU A 195 11.16 7.93 -8.91
C LEU A 195 11.45 9.43 -8.74
N ALA A 196 12.46 9.96 -9.43
CA ALA A 196 12.77 11.39 -9.42
C ALA A 196 11.63 12.21 -10.04
N ILE A 197 11.02 11.77 -11.15
CA ILE A 197 9.87 12.45 -11.77
C ILE A 197 8.66 12.43 -10.83
N LEU A 198 8.39 11.28 -10.19
CA LEU A 198 7.32 11.16 -9.19
C LEU A 198 7.59 12.05 -7.97
N GLY A 199 8.86 12.20 -7.59
CA GLY A 199 9.41 13.11 -6.60
C GLY A 199 9.23 14.60 -6.96
N ASP A 200 9.61 15.01 -8.18
CA ASP A 200 9.66 16.41 -8.60
C ASP A 200 8.32 16.98 -9.04
N LYS A 201 7.42 16.14 -9.57
CA LYS A 201 6.02 16.53 -9.76
C LYS A 201 5.39 17.01 -8.45
N ILE A 202 5.91 16.59 -7.29
CA ILE A 202 5.48 17.09 -5.98
C ILE A 202 6.05 18.49 -5.74
N ASN A 203 7.35 18.69 -5.96
CA ASN A 203 8.01 19.98 -5.70
C ASN A 203 7.43 21.12 -6.55
N LYS A 204 7.18 20.88 -7.85
CA LYS A 204 6.59 21.90 -8.74
C LYS A 204 5.12 22.22 -8.43
N PHE A 205 4.39 21.29 -7.83
CA PHE A 205 2.96 21.45 -7.53
C PHE A 205 2.69 22.10 -6.16
N SER A 206 3.70 22.18 -5.30
CA SER A 206 3.66 22.86 -3.99
C SER A 206 3.33 24.37 -4.04
N GLY A 207 3.15 24.96 -5.24
CA GLY A 207 2.71 26.34 -5.46
C GLY A 207 1.24 26.54 -5.87
N MET A 208 0.52 25.52 -6.35
CA MET A 208 -0.92 25.58 -6.67
C MET A 208 -1.57 24.18 -6.64
N ILE A 209 -2.48 23.97 -5.68
CA ILE A 209 -3.48 22.89 -5.54
C ILE A 209 -2.91 21.46 -5.42
N GLU A 210 -2.32 21.06 -4.28
CA GLU A 210 -2.15 19.63 -3.90
C GLU A 210 -3.52 18.90 -3.90
N GLY A 211 -3.89 18.28 -5.02
CA GLY A 211 -5.17 17.55 -5.14
C GLY A 211 -5.25 16.50 -6.24
N PHE A 212 -4.16 16.19 -6.93
CA PHE A 212 -4.08 15.00 -7.78
C PHE A 212 -3.49 13.86 -6.97
N ILE A 213 -4.35 13.19 -6.20
CA ILE A 213 -4.10 11.78 -5.93
C ILE A 213 -4.12 11.10 -7.30
N TRP A 214 -2.95 10.59 -7.64
CA TRP A 214 -2.64 10.14 -8.97
C TRP A 214 -3.34 8.79 -9.16
N SER A 215 -4.45 8.79 -9.91
CA SER A 215 -5.07 7.61 -10.51
C SER A 215 -4.68 7.60 -11.99
N PRO A 216 -4.18 6.49 -12.56
CA PRO A 216 -4.03 6.39 -14.00
C PRO A 216 -5.44 6.41 -14.61
N ARG A 217 -5.82 7.51 -15.28
CA ARG A 217 -7.04 7.55 -16.10
C ARG A 217 -6.85 6.55 -17.25
N SER A 218 -7.83 5.69 -17.48
CA SER A 218 -7.87 4.62 -18.50
C SER A 218 -7.82 5.09 -19.97
N GLY A 219 -7.07 6.14 -20.31
CA GLY A 219 -7.10 6.77 -21.64
C GLY A 219 -5.78 6.95 -22.38
N ASP A 220 -4.61 6.84 -21.73
CA ASP A 220 -3.33 7.26 -22.35
C ASP A 220 -2.37 6.12 -22.73
N SER A 221 -2.81 4.86 -22.75
CA SER A 221 -1.95 3.73 -23.15
C SER A 221 -2.27 3.22 -24.56
N ALA A 222 -2.05 4.07 -25.56
CA ALA A 222 -1.89 3.61 -26.93
C ALA A 222 -0.51 2.95 -27.10
N ASN A 223 -0.48 1.62 -26.96
CA ASN A 223 0.29 0.69 -27.81
C ASN A 223 1.80 0.95 -27.99
N ARG A 224 2.57 0.99 -26.89
CA ARG A 224 4.00 0.63 -26.93
C ARG A 224 4.26 -0.48 -25.93
N PRO A 225 4.85 -1.62 -26.33
CA PRO A 225 5.40 -2.56 -25.37
C PRO A 225 6.47 -1.81 -24.59
N ASP A 226 6.12 -1.46 -23.37
CA ASP A 226 7.05 -0.92 -22.40
C ASP A 226 8.03 -2.05 -22.02
N ALA A 227 8.99 -2.28 -22.90
CA ALA A 227 10.18 -3.02 -22.52
C ALA A 227 10.92 -2.13 -21.51
N TRP A 228 10.88 -2.48 -20.22
CA TRP A 228 11.75 -1.95 -19.17
C TRP A 228 13.22 -2.33 -19.46
N ALA A 229 13.72 -1.90 -20.62
CA ALA A 229 15.04 -2.20 -21.11
C ALA A 229 16.08 -1.60 -20.18
N PHE A 230 17.20 -2.30 -20.04
CA PHE A 230 18.34 -1.80 -19.28
C PHE A 230 18.89 -0.56 -19.99
N GLU A 231 18.92 0.56 -19.30
CA GLU A 231 19.52 1.81 -19.78
C GLU A 231 20.79 2.09 -19.01
N GLU A 232 21.90 2.31 -19.73
CA GLU A 232 23.16 2.78 -19.14
C GLU A 232 23.14 4.32 -18.96
N GLY A 233 23.60 4.80 -17.80
CA GLY A 233 23.67 6.22 -17.45
C GLY A 233 24.24 6.47 -16.04
N PRO A 234 24.31 7.74 -15.59
CA PRO A 234 24.90 8.13 -14.30
C PRO A 234 24.31 7.46 -13.04
N HIS A 235 23.17 6.78 -13.16
CA HIS A 235 22.47 6.11 -12.07
C HIS A 235 22.21 4.63 -12.37
N SER A 236 22.98 4.01 -13.26
CA SER A 236 22.86 2.57 -13.55
C SER A 236 23.20 1.66 -12.36
N ASP A 237 23.96 2.18 -11.38
CA ASP A 237 24.29 1.52 -10.11
C ASP A 237 23.33 1.88 -8.96
N PHE A 238 22.26 2.62 -9.24
CA PHE A 238 21.27 2.98 -8.23
C PHE A 238 20.62 1.72 -7.63
N THR A 239 20.78 1.53 -6.32
CA THR A 239 20.34 0.31 -5.63
C THR A 239 18.86 0.34 -5.22
N GLY A 240 18.14 1.44 -5.49
CA GLY A 240 16.74 1.63 -5.10
C GLY A 240 16.54 2.76 -4.08
N PRO A 241 15.28 3.15 -3.84
CA PRO A 241 14.94 4.24 -2.92
C PRO A 241 15.20 3.88 -1.45
N ASN A 242 15.31 4.89 -0.60
CA ASN A 242 15.40 4.74 0.86
C ASN A 242 14.03 4.82 1.57
N SER A 243 12.95 4.95 0.79
CA SER A 243 11.55 4.82 1.21
C SER A 243 10.99 3.49 0.73
N GLY A 244 9.91 3.01 1.32
CA GLY A 244 9.18 1.83 0.85
C GLY A 244 7.68 2.07 0.85
N SER A 245 6.93 1.04 0.46
CA SER A 245 5.48 1.01 0.52
C SER A 245 4.96 -0.36 0.90
N THR A 246 3.90 -0.42 1.71
CA THR A 246 3.05 -1.61 1.71
C THR A 246 2.29 -1.69 0.39
N ALA A 247 1.80 -2.88 0.05
CA ALA A 247 0.92 -3.09 -1.09
C ALA A 247 -0.12 -4.15 -0.73
N CYS A 248 -1.40 -3.75 -0.73
CA CYS A 248 -2.53 -4.65 -0.55
C CYS A 248 -3.43 -4.52 -1.78
N VAL A 249 -3.50 -5.59 -2.59
CA VAL A 249 -4.16 -5.56 -3.89
C VAL A 249 -5.20 -6.67 -3.99
N ALA A 250 -6.32 -6.35 -4.66
CA ALA A 250 -7.38 -7.24 -5.02
C ALA A 250 -7.54 -7.24 -6.54
N VAL A 251 -7.38 -8.40 -7.16
CA VAL A 251 -7.60 -8.61 -8.59
C VAL A 251 -8.83 -9.46 -8.77
N ILE A 252 -9.75 -8.98 -9.59
CA ILE A 252 -11.02 -9.65 -9.82
C ILE A 252 -11.10 -9.99 -11.30
N ARG A 253 -10.96 -11.27 -11.63
CA ARG A 253 -10.95 -11.75 -13.01
C ARG A 253 -12.09 -12.74 -13.23
N HIS A 254 -12.97 -12.44 -14.18
CA HIS A 254 -14.23 -13.15 -14.39
C HIS A 254 -15.06 -13.23 -13.11
N ASN A 255 -15.08 -14.41 -12.48
CA ASN A 255 -15.84 -14.72 -11.27
C ASN A 255 -14.90 -15.12 -10.12
N GLN A 256 -13.61 -14.82 -10.21
CA GLN A 256 -12.60 -15.13 -9.18
C GLN A 256 -12.00 -13.85 -8.58
N LEU A 257 -11.73 -13.89 -7.27
CA LEU A 257 -11.06 -12.84 -6.50
C LEU A 257 -9.71 -13.35 -6.00
N PHE A 258 -8.65 -12.63 -6.33
CA PHE A 258 -7.28 -12.86 -5.87
C PHE A 258 -6.85 -11.69 -4.99
N VAL A 259 -6.26 -11.98 -3.84
CA VAL A 259 -5.72 -10.95 -2.94
C VAL A 259 -4.25 -11.24 -2.69
N ALA A 260 -3.41 -10.23 -2.87
CA ALA A 260 -1.99 -10.26 -2.54
C ALA A 260 -1.68 -9.11 -1.57
N ASN A 261 -0.88 -9.41 -0.54
CA ASN A 261 -0.53 -8.45 0.50
C ASN A 261 0.97 -8.52 0.81
N ALA A 262 1.61 -7.36 0.90
CA ALA A 262 2.96 -7.18 1.45
C ALA A 262 2.95 -5.96 2.37
N GLY A 263 3.11 -6.19 3.67
CA GLY A 263 3.00 -5.16 4.71
C GLY A 263 1.76 -5.35 5.59
N ASP A 264 1.35 -4.28 6.25
CA ASP A 264 0.29 -4.29 7.27
C ASP A 264 -0.99 -3.55 6.87
N SER A 265 -1.10 -3.13 5.62
CA SER A 265 -2.39 -2.88 4.99
C SER A 265 -3.23 -4.17 4.97
N ARG A 266 -4.56 -4.02 4.94
CA ARG A 266 -5.46 -5.16 5.05
C ARG A 266 -6.64 -5.09 4.08
N CYS A 267 -6.90 -6.22 3.44
CA CYS A 267 -8.10 -6.51 2.66
C CYS A 267 -9.06 -7.42 3.45
N VAL A 268 -10.32 -7.00 3.54
CA VAL A 268 -11.42 -7.67 4.22
C VAL A 268 -12.61 -7.77 3.26
N ILE A 269 -13.33 -8.88 3.30
CA ILE A 269 -14.57 -9.08 2.54
C ILE A 269 -15.76 -9.12 3.49
N SER A 270 -16.84 -8.41 3.17
CA SER A 270 -18.14 -8.64 3.82
C SER A 270 -18.95 -9.60 2.99
N ARG A 271 -19.48 -10.66 3.60
CA ARG A 271 -20.35 -11.65 2.97
C ARG A 271 -21.49 -11.96 3.92
N LYS A 272 -22.74 -11.80 3.48
CA LYS A 272 -23.94 -12.00 4.32
C LYS A 272 -23.89 -11.19 5.63
N GLY A 273 -23.34 -9.97 5.58
CA GLY A 273 -23.18 -9.09 6.74
C GLY A 273 -22.06 -9.47 7.71
N GLN A 274 -21.24 -10.48 7.40
CA GLN A 274 -20.10 -10.90 8.20
C GLN A 274 -18.78 -10.54 7.51
N ALA A 275 -17.82 -10.05 8.28
CA ALA A 275 -16.49 -9.70 7.79
C ALA A 275 -15.54 -10.90 7.85
N TYR A 276 -14.79 -11.13 6.78
CA TYR A 276 -13.76 -12.17 6.67
C TYR A 276 -12.45 -11.54 6.19
N ASN A 277 -11.33 -11.88 6.82
CA ASN A 277 -10.02 -11.40 6.39
C ASN A 277 -9.58 -12.12 5.11
N LEU A 278 -9.28 -11.36 4.06
CA LEU A 278 -8.72 -11.89 2.81
C LEU A 278 -7.19 -11.88 2.78
N SER A 279 -6.58 -11.17 3.72
CA SER A 279 -5.13 -11.00 3.83
C SER A 279 -4.69 -11.16 5.28
N ARG A 280 -3.38 -11.40 5.46
CA ARG A 280 -2.72 -11.37 6.77
C ARG A 280 -1.72 -10.21 6.78
N ASP A 281 -1.74 -9.42 7.84
CA ASP A 281 -0.78 -8.35 8.05
C ASP A 281 0.60 -8.93 8.34
N HIS A 282 1.64 -8.36 7.75
CA HIS A 282 3.02 -8.78 7.95
C HIS A 282 3.69 -7.92 9.02
N LYS A 283 3.54 -8.34 10.28
CA LYS A 283 4.17 -7.69 11.43
C LYS A 283 5.47 -8.42 11.81
N PRO A 284 6.52 -7.70 12.27
CA PRO A 284 7.78 -8.32 12.66
C PRO A 284 7.64 -9.43 13.71
N ASP A 285 6.68 -9.29 14.63
CA ASP A 285 6.50 -10.22 15.75
C ASP A 285 5.84 -11.56 15.36
N LEU A 286 5.40 -11.73 14.12
CA LEU A 286 4.88 -13.02 13.64
C LEU A 286 6.02 -14.02 13.47
N GLU A 287 5.83 -15.27 13.91
CA GLU A 287 6.92 -16.25 13.94
C GLU A 287 7.63 -16.42 12.59
N ALA A 288 6.88 -16.59 11.49
CA ALA A 288 7.45 -16.73 10.17
C ALA A 288 8.27 -15.50 9.72
N GLU A 289 7.82 -14.28 10.05
CA GLU A 289 8.55 -13.06 9.72
C GLU A 289 9.78 -12.88 10.61
N ARG A 290 9.62 -13.17 11.92
CA ARG A 290 10.69 -13.14 12.90
C ARG A 290 11.81 -14.10 12.55
N GLU A 291 11.49 -15.35 12.22
CA GLU A 291 12.47 -16.34 11.76
C GLU A 291 13.21 -15.86 10.52
N ARG A 292 12.49 -15.30 9.53
CA ARG A 292 13.11 -14.76 8.31
C ARG A 292 14.06 -13.59 8.61
N ILE A 293 13.64 -12.66 9.48
CA ILE A 293 14.46 -11.50 9.91
C ILE A 293 15.73 -11.97 10.62
N LEU A 294 15.60 -12.88 11.59
CA LEU A 294 16.74 -13.40 12.35
C LEU A 294 17.70 -14.20 11.46
N LYS A 295 17.18 -15.01 10.53
CA LYS A 295 17.98 -15.76 9.55
C LYS A 295 18.75 -14.84 8.59
N ALA A 296 18.20 -13.67 8.28
CA ALA A 296 18.87 -12.64 7.49
C ALA A 296 19.91 -11.82 8.28
N GLY A 297 20.11 -12.11 9.58
CA GLY A 297 21.04 -11.40 10.46
C GLY A 297 20.47 -10.11 11.07
N GLY A 298 19.18 -9.84 10.88
CA GLY A 298 18.49 -8.73 11.55
C GLY A 298 18.04 -9.09 12.97
N PHE A 299 17.50 -8.11 13.69
CA PHE A 299 16.90 -8.31 15.01
C PHE A 299 15.57 -7.57 15.13
N ILE A 300 14.77 -7.93 16.14
CA ILE A 300 13.54 -7.22 16.48
C ILE A 300 13.72 -6.58 17.84
N HIS A 301 13.46 -5.28 17.92
CA HIS A 301 13.47 -4.52 19.15
C HIS A 301 12.20 -3.67 19.23
N ALA A 302 11.41 -3.83 20.30
CA ALA A 302 10.15 -3.13 20.51
C ALA A 302 9.19 -3.21 19.29
N GLY A 303 9.04 -4.41 18.70
CA GLY A 303 8.18 -4.65 17.53
C GLY A 303 8.70 -4.05 16.22
N ARG A 304 9.97 -3.62 16.17
CA ARG A 304 10.60 -3.01 15.00
C ARG A 304 11.82 -3.80 14.53
N VAL A 305 11.90 -4.01 13.21
CA VAL A 305 13.06 -4.57 12.53
C VAL A 305 14.24 -3.62 12.67
N ASN A 306 15.35 -4.13 13.21
CA ASN A 306 16.56 -3.39 13.55
C ASN A 306 16.30 -2.13 14.39
N GLY A 307 15.22 -2.12 15.19
CA GLY A 307 14.80 -0.96 16.00
C GLY A 307 14.20 0.21 15.21
N SER A 308 14.03 0.09 13.89
CA SER A 308 13.58 1.18 13.02
C SER A 308 12.19 0.92 12.43
N LEU A 309 12.05 -0.13 11.60
CA LEU A 309 10.86 -0.36 10.79
C LEU A 309 9.84 -1.22 11.54
N ASN A 310 8.59 -0.76 11.66
CA ASN A 310 7.48 -1.52 12.24
C ASN A 310 6.79 -2.47 11.24
N LEU A 311 7.41 -2.69 10.08
CA LEU A 311 6.91 -3.49 8.95
C LEU A 311 7.86 -4.65 8.70
N ALA A 312 7.31 -5.84 8.43
CA ALA A 312 8.13 -6.98 8.04
C ALA A 312 8.26 -7.13 6.52
N ARG A 313 7.28 -6.68 5.74
CA ARG A 313 7.31 -6.74 4.26
C ARG A 313 6.94 -5.37 3.69
N ALA A 314 7.61 -4.99 2.62
CA ALA A 314 7.36 -3.78 1.84
C ALA A 314 7.96 -3.99 0.44
N ILE A 315 7.45 -3.21 -0.52
CA ILE A 315 8.09 -2.89 -1.80
C ILE A 315 8.96 -1.64 -1.59
#